data_AF-A0A8R1I115-F1
#
_entry.id   AF-A0A8R1I115-F1
#
_cell.length_a   1.000
_cell.length_b   1.000
_cell.length_c   1.000
_cell.angle_alpha   90.00
_cell.angle_beta   90.00
_cell.angle_gamma   90.00
#
_symmetry.space_group_name_H-M   'P 1'
#
loop_
_entity.id
_entity.type
_entity.pdbx_description
1 polymer ?
#
loop_
_entity_poly.entity_id
_entity_poly.type
_entity_poly.pdbx_seq_one_letter_code
_entity_poly.pdbx_strand_id
1 'polypeptide(L)'
;MSYFCAFTLAILIFTATFAASIPVLPTIKVLTGPNCHMCEIMLNNVRYEYHNNFKDVTVTQLRHSLYEQCDLNFNGFTDQECHRIVDQDAADILPQLQNNTSSYRICQNEKFCC
;
A
#
# COMPACT_ATOMS: atom_id res chain seq x y z
N MET A 1 -2.37 -20.21 -1.47
CA MET A 1 -3.73 -20.09 -2.03
C MET A 1 -4.51 -19.10 -1.17
N SER A 2 -4.77 -17.94 -1.78
CA SER A 2 -5.90 -17.02 -1.61
C SER A 2 -6.95 -17.33 -0.54
N TYR A 3 -6.82 -16.79 0.68
CA TYR A 3 -7.91 -16.84 1.69
C TYR A 3 -8.07 -15.57 2.55
N PHE A 4 -7.36 -14.46 2.29
CA PHE A 4 -7.46 -13.27 3.15
C PHE A 4 -8.39 -12.15 2.64
N CYS A 5 -8.93 -12.23 1.42
CA CYS A 5 -9.81 -11.18 0.90
C CYS A 5 -11.33 -11.48 1.03
N ALA A 6 -11.70 -12.66 1.53
CA ALA A 6 -13.08 -12.98 1.84
C ALA A 6 -13.12 -13.94 3.04
N PHE A 7 -13.63 -13.48 4.19
CA PHE A 7 -14.38 -14.24 5.20
C PHE A 7 -14.24 -13.55 6.56
N THR A 8 -15.32 -12.93 7.04
CA THR A 8 -15.85 -13.18 8.40
C THR A 8 -17.28 -12.64 8.45
N LEU A 9 -18.19 -13.38 7.82
CA LEU A 9 -19.61 -13.33 8.17
C LEU A 9 -19.82 -14.27 9.38
N ALA A 10 -20.37 -13.68 10.45
CA ALA A 10 -21.13 -14.29 11.54
C ALA A 10 -20.50 -15.41 12.40
N ILE A 11 -20.09 -15.05 13.63
CA ILE A 11 -20.37 -15.88 14.82
C ILE A 11 -20.83 -14.96 15.96
N LEU A 12 -22.10 -15.08 16.34
CA LEU A 12 -22.69 -14.51 17.55
C LEU A 12 -22.15 -15.26 18.78
N ILE A 13 -21.39 -14.59 19.66
CA ILE A 13 -21.28 -14.98 21.06
C ILE A 13 -21.30 -13.73 21.92
N PHE A 14 -22.42 -13.52 22.61
CA PHE A 14 -22.62 -12.52 23.64
C PHE A 14 -21.82 -12.91 24.89
N THR A 15 -20.72 -12.23 25.17
CA THR A 15 -20.22 -12.11 26.55
C THR A 15 -19.78 -10.67 26.78
N ALA A 16 -20.57 -9.95 27.58
CA ALA A 16 -20.28 -8.58 27.99
C ALA A 16 -19.10 -8.58 28.96
N THR A 17 -17.95 -8.08 28.51
CA THR A 17 -16.88 -7.63 29.39
C THR A 17 -16.57 -6.18 29.04
N PHE A 18 -16.64 -5.31 30.04
CA PHE A 18 -16.36 -3.88 29.92
C PHE A 18 -14.85 -3.71 29.66
N ALA A 19 -14.44 -3.78 28.40
CA ALA A 19 -13.14 -3.31 27.97
C ALA A 19 -13.26 -1.81 27.70
N ALA A 20 -12.48 -1.01 28.44
CA ALA A 20 -12.33 0.42 28.20
C ALA A 20 -12.18 0.67 26.69
N SER A 21 -13.03 1.52 26.14
CA SER A 21 -13.05 1.89 24.73
C SER A 21 -11.73 2.58 24.39
N ILE A 22 -10.77 1.81 23.89
CA ILE A 22 -9.66 2.35 23.11
C ILE A 22 -10.34 3.05 21.92
N PRO A 23 -10.12 4.35 21.70
CA PRO A 23 -10.61 5.00 20.50
C PRO A 23 -9.92 4.31 19.32
N VAL A 24 -10.66 3.40 18.68
CA VAL A 24 -10.23 2.78 17.44
C VAL A 24 -10.20 3.93 16.44
N LEU A 25 -9.00 4.44 16.17
CA LEU A 25 -8.79 5.46 15.14
C LEU A 25 -9.47 4.91 13.88
N PRO A 26 -10.42 5.63 13.25
CA PRO A 26 -11.01 5.15 12.01
C PRO A 26 -9.85 5.03 11.03
N THR A 27 -9.46 3.80 10.73
CA THR A 27 -8.52 3.52 9.65
C THR A 27 -9.26 3.96 8.40
N ILE A 28 -8.89 5.11 7.87
CA ILE A 28 -9.47 5.65 6.66
C ILE A 28 -9.06 4.66 5.55
N LYS A 29 -9.92 3.66 5.30
CA LYS A 29 -9.80 2.66 4.22
C LYS A 29 -9.99 3.28 2.83
N VAL A 30 -9.58 4.52 2.62
CA VAL A 30 -9.74 5.20 1.33
C VAL A 30 -8.66 4.72 0.34
N LEU A 31 -7.54 4.21 0.83
CA LEU A 31 -6.52 3.57 -0.01
C LEU A 31 -6.37 2.05 0.20
N THR A 32 -6.96 1.49 1.27
CA THR A 32 -7.11 0.03 1.46
C THR A 32 -8.45 -0.45 0.86
N GLY A 33 -8.52 -0.43 -0.48
CA GLY A 33 -9.62 -0.86 -1.36
C GLY A 33 -9.08 -1.07 -2.79
N PRO A 34 -9.87 -1.46 -3.80
CA PRO A 34 -9.43 -2.10 -5.06
C PRO A 34 -8.75 -1.13 -6.05
N ASN A 35 -7.76 -0.37 -5.59
CA ASN A 35 -6.95 0.54 -6.37
C ASN A 35 -5.65 -0.14 -6.83
N CYS A 36 -5.70 -1.45 -7.06
CA CYS A 36 -4.64 -2.25 -7.67
C CYS A 36 -4.08 -1.53 -8.92
N HIS A 37 -4.97 -1.00 -9.75
CA HIS A 37 -4.61 -0.27 -10.95
C HIS A 37 -3.75 0.98 -10.67
N MET A 38 -4.08 1.74 -9.63
CA MET A 38 -3.30 2.94 -9.27
C MET A 38 -1.93 2.56 -8.70
N CYS A 39 -1.87 1.57 -7.82
CA CYS A 39 -0.59 1.06 -7.33
C CYS A 39 0.30 0.60 -8.49
N GLU A 40 -0.28 -0.13 -9.47
CA GLU A 40 0.45 -0.58 -10.65
C GLU A 40 0.94 0.59 -11.50
N ILE A 41 0.11 1.61 -11.75
CA ILE A 41 0.52 2.81 -12.49
C ILE A 41 1.71 3.48 -11.80
N MET A 42 1.60 3.75 -10.50
CA MET A 42 2.65 4.42 -9.74
C MET A 42 3.96 3.62 -9.78
N LEU A 43 3.90 2.31 -9.51
CA LEU A 43 5.09 1.45 -9.56
C LEU A 43 5.66 1.33 -10.97
N ASN A 44 4.82 1.29 -12.02
CA ASN A 44 5.30 1.26 -13.40
C ASN A 44 5.99 2.56 -13.79
N ASN A 45 5.51 3.72 -13.33
CA ASN A 45 6.16 5.01 -13.56
C ASN A 45 7.52 5.08 -12.84
N VAL A 46 7.59 4.64 -11.59
CA VAL A 46 8.86 4.53 -10.86
C VAL A 46 9.81 3.56 -11.57
N ARG A 47 9.33 2.42 -12.06
CA ARG A 47 10.14 1.48 -12.84
C ARG A 47 10.68 2.11 -14.13
N TYR A 48 9.90 2.98 -14.76
CA TYR A 48 10.33 3.73 -15.94
C TYR A 48 11.43 4.73 -15.59
N GLU A 49 11.27 5.50 -14.51
CA GLU A 49 12.25 6.47 -13.98
C GLU A 49 13.61 5.83 -13.70
N TYR A 50 13.62 4.68 -13.03
CA TYR A 50 14.85 3.94 -12.71
C TYR A 50 15.32 2.99 -13.82
N HIS A 51 14.70 3.02 -15.01
CA HIS A 51 15.01 2.10 -16.11
C HIS A 51 15.02 0.62 -15.71
N ASN A 52 14.10 0.23 -14.81
CA ASN A 52 14.03 -1.10 -14.18
C ASN A 52 15.29 -1.54 -13.40
N ASN A 53 16.17 -0.61 -13.01
CA ASN A 53 17.37 -0.92 -12.24
C ASN A 53 17.33 -0.29 -10.83
N PHE A 54 17.10 -1.14 -9.82
CA PHE A 54 16.98 -0.73 -8.42
C PHE A 54 18.18 -1.13 -7.56
N LYS A 55 19.26 -1.63 -8.16
CA LYS A 55 20.41 -2.22 -7.44
C LYS A 55 21.05 -1.26 -6.45
N ASP A 56 21.18 0.00 -6.84
CA ASP A 56 21.84 1.05 -6.05
C ASP A 56 20.83 2.09 -5.50
N VAL A 57 19.53 1.77 -5.57
CA VAL A 57 18.45 2.63 -5.07
C VAL A 57 18.27 2.39 -3.58
N THR A 58 18.21 3.50 -2.82
CA THR A 58 17.94 3.49 -1.39
C THR A 58 16.45 3.63 -1.11
N VAL A 59 16.01 3.23 0.10
CA VAL A 59 14.61 3.41 0.52
C VAL A 59 14.19 4.88 0.47
N THR A 60 15.07 5.82 0.81
CA THR A 60 14.79 7.26 0.78
C THR A 60 14.57 7.76 -0.65
N GLN A 61 15.37 7.30 -1.61
CA GLN A 61 15.18 7.65 -3.03
C GLN A 61 13.87 7.07 -3.57
N LEU A 62 13.59 5.80 -3.29
CA LEU A 62 12.32 5.18 -3.69
C LEU A 62 11.12 5.92 -3.09
N ARG A 63 11.18 6.25 -1.80
CA ARG A 63 10.13 7.01 -1.11
C ARG A 63 9.87 8.35 -1.78
N HIS A 64 10.93 9.06 -2.16
CA HIS A 64 10.81 10.34 -2.85
C HIS A 64 10.11 10.19 -4.20
N SER A 65 10.52 9.24 -5.04
CA SER A 65 9.86 8.98 -6.33
C SER A 65 8.39 8.57 -6.15
N LEU A 66 8.07 7.77 -5.13
CA LEU A 66 6.69 7.40 -4.82
C LEU A 66 5.86 8.59 -4.29
N TYR A 67 6.45 9.54 -3.56
CA TYR A 67 5.78 10.80 -3.17
C TYR A 67 5.44 11.64 -4.39
N GLU A 68 6.37 11.78 -5.34
CA GLU A 68 6.06 12.46 -6.59
C GLU A 68 4.90 11.79 -7.33
N GLN A 69 4.82 10.45 -7.32
CA GLN A 69 3.66 9.76 -7.86
C GLN A 69 2.37 10.06 -7.09
N CYS A 70 2.40 10.25 -5.77
CA CYS A 70 1.23 10.66 -5.01
C CYS A 70 0.76 12.07 -5.45
N ASP A 71 1.69 13.03 -5.51
CA ASP A 71 1.41 14.42 -5.87
C ASP A 71 0.87 14.57 -7.29
N LEU A 72 1.30 13.70 -8.21
CA LEU A 72 0.89 13.71 -9.62
C LEU A 72 -0.49 13.09 -9.83
N ASN A 73 -0.86 12.10 -9.03
CA ASN A 73 -2.06 11.29 -9.27
C ASN A 73 -3.21 11.61 -8.31
N PHE A 74 -2.93 12.26 -7.19
CA PHE A 74 -3.91 12.56 -6.15
C PHE A 74 -3.88 14.04 -5.75
N ASN A 75 -4.89 14.45 -4.99
CA ASN A 75 -4.96 15.78 -4.41
C ASN A 75 -5.66 15.76 -3.05
N GLY A 76 -5.46 16.82 -2.28
CA GLY A 76 -6.12 17.02 -0.98
C GLY A 76 -5.85 15.86 -0.02
N PHE A 77 -6.92 15.31 0.56
CA PHE A 77 -6.81 14.26 1.57
C PHE A 77 -6.21 12.95 1.03
N THR A 78 -6.53 12.58 -0.22
CA THR A 78 -6.05 11.33 -0.82
C THR A 78 -4.54 11.36 -1.06
N ASP A 79 -3.98 12.53 -1.36
CA ASP A 79 -2.54 12.74 -1.50
C ASP A 79 -1.82 12.54 -0.17
N GLN A 80 -2.30 13.18 0.90
CA GLN A 80 -1.73 13.01 2.24
C GLN A 80 -1.76 11.54 2.71
N GLU A 81 -2.86 10.83 2.43
CA GLU A 81 -2.97 9.41 2.77
C GLU A 81 -2.05 8.54 1.91
N CYS A 82 -1.80 8.93 0.65
CA CYS A 82 -0.82 8.27 -0.23
C CYS A 82 0.61 8.43 0.31
N HIS A 83 1.02 9.63 0.73
CA HIS A 83 2.33 9.84 1.38
C HIS A 83 2.48 8.97 2.62
N ARG A 84 1.45 8.92 3.47
CA ARG A 84 1.45 8.10 4.69
C ARG A 84 1.68 6.62 4.38
N ILE A 85 1.08 6.11 3.31
CA ILE A 85 1.27 4.73 2.85
C ILE A 85 2.69 4.52 2.33
N VAL A 86 3.19 5.44 1.51
CA VAL A 86 4.55 5.37 0.97
C VAL A 86 5.60 5.39 2.09
N ASP A 87 5.39 6.15 3.16
CA ASP A 87 6.22 6.13 4.37
C ASP A 87 6.29 4.74 5.02
N GLN A 88 5.17 4.01 5.02
CA GLN A 88 5.04 2.69 5.63
C GLN A 88 5.63 1.58 4.75
N ASP A 89 5.30 1.61 3.46
CA ASP A 89 5.45 0.42 2.60
C ASP A 89 6.72 0.48 1.73
N ALA A 90 7.35 1.65 1.55
CA ALA A 90 8.52 1.79 0.66
C ALA A 90 9.70 0.88 1.05
N ALA A 91 9.88 0.59 2.35
CA ALA A 91 10.92 -0.31 2.84
C ALA A 91 10.69 -1.78 2.42
N ASP A 92 9.43 -2.19 2.31
CA ASP A 92 9.03 -3.54 1.91
C ASP A 92 8.91 -3.67 0.38
N ILE A 93 8.57 -2.58 -0.31
CA ILE A 93 8.50 -2.52 -1.77
C ILE A 93 9.89 -2.58 -2.44
N LEU A 94 10.89 -1.85 -1.90
CA LEU A 94 12.24 -1.79 -2.50
C LEU A 94 12.88 -3.17 -2.76
N PRO A 95 12.95 -4.11 -1.79
CA PRO A 95 13.57 -5.41 -2.05
C PRO A 95 12.79 -6.21 -3.10
N GLN A 96 11.48 -6.03 -3.23
CA GLN A 96 10.69 -6.67 -4.27
C GLN A 96 11.05 -6.13 -5.67
N LEU A 97 11.23 -4.81 -5.80
CA LEU A 97 11.71 -4.16 -7.02
C LEU A 97 13.13 -4.62 -7.38
N GLN A 98 14.03 -4.72 -6.39
CA GLN A 98 15.40 -5.23 -6.57
C GLN A 98 15.42 -6.69 -7.04
N ASN A 99 14.43 -7.47 -6.61
CA ASN A 99 14.22 -8.86 -7.05
C ASN A 99 13.46 -8.97 -8.39
N ASN A 100 13.24 -7.86 -9.10
CA ASN A 100 12.48 -7.81 -10.36
C ASN A 100 11.04 -8.33 -10.24
N THR A 101 10.43 -8.20 -9.06
CA THR A 101 9.01 -8.53 -8.86
C THR A 101 8.15 -7.57 -9.69
N SER A 102 7.11 -8.08 -10.36
CA SER A 102 6.24 -7.23 -11.17
C SER A 102 5.38 -6.31 -10.31
N SER A 103 5.03 -5.13 -10.83
CA SER A 103 4.20 -4.13 -10.14
C SER A 103 2.91 -4.73 -9.60
N TYR A 104 2.19 -5.51 -10.42
CA TYR A 104 0.98 -6.25 -9.99
C TYR A 104 1.23 -7.13 -8.76
N ARG A 105 2.33 -7.89 -8.74
CA ARG A 105 2.67 -8.79 -7.62
C ARG A 105 3.03 -8.02 -6.37
N ILE A 106 3.76 -6.91 -6.49
CA ILE A 106 4.06 -6.02 -5.36
C ILE A 106 2.75 -5.45 -4.81
N CYS A 107 1.90 -4.91 -5.67
CA CYS A 107 0.60 -4.36 -5.26
C CYS A 107 -0.31 -5.40 -4.59
N GLN A 108 -0.22 -6.67 -4.99
CA GLN A 108 -0.90 -7.76 -4.30
C GLN A 108 -0.29 -8.07 -2.92
N ASN A 109 1.03 -8.08 -2.80
CA ASN A 109 1.73 -8.34 -1.53
C ASN A 109 1.45 -7.22 -0.50
N GLU A 110 1.44 -5.97 -0.95
CA GLU A 110 1.09 -4.79 -0.15
C GLU A 110 -0.44 -4.61 0.04
N LYS A 111 -1.25 -5.58 -0.43
CA LYS A 111 -2.71 -5.63 -0.23
C LYS A 111 -3.49 -4.50 -0.90
N PHE A 112 -2.93 -3.86 -1.93
CA PHE A 112 -3.65 -2.98 -2.85
C PHE A 112 -4.46 -3.76 -3.90
N CYS A 113 -4.06 -5.01 -4.18
CA CYS A 113 -4.81 -5.93 -5.05
C CYS A 113 -5.45 -7.07 -4.25
N CYS A 114 -6.75 -7.22 -4.45
CA CYS A 114 -7.49 -8.47 -4.28
C CYS A 114 -8.00 -8.88 -5.67
#